data_AF-A0A135VCN8-F1
#
_entry.id   AF-A0A135VCN8-F1
#
_cell.length_a   1.000
_cell.length_b   1.000
_cell.length_c   1.000
_cell.angle_alpha   90.00
_cell.angle_beta   90.00
_cell.angle_gamma   90.00
#
_symmetry.space_group_name_H-M   'P 1'
#
loop_
_entity.id
_entity.type
_entity.pdbx_description
1 polymer ?
#
loop_
_entity_poly.entity_id
_entity_poly.type
_entity_poly.pdbx_seq_one_letter_code
_entity_poly.pdbx_strand_id
1 'polypeptide(L)'
;MIARESSEEVRARFRMLFLNELRPCVFREDVPEVNVGDKRIGPFKAGTTENLPNWAIEILMAHALVDLDPKKAYDSLTEIQERYDAQRRNPHILKELPSAFYSGLSRRLQLIQRDKTSLDPEIRDAIKHRQRFVEMLSQMRLTSIIQVARSGADQDKRRRMSHEERWLCDELEILLSSWREIVTE
;
A
#
# COMPACT_ATOMS: atom_id res chain seq x y z
N MET A 1 27.73 -12.42 7.40
CA MET A 1 26.59 -12.14 8.30
C MET A 1 25.83 -10.97 7.69
N ILE A 2 24.72 -11.22 7.00
CA ILE A 2 23.91 -10.16 6.38
C ILE A 2 23.25 -9.40 7.54
N ALA A 3 23.49 -8.10 7.66
CA ALA A 3 22.81 -7.27 8.64
C ALA A 3 21.30 -7.36 8.37
N ARG A 4 20.55 -7.92 9.32
CA ARG A 4 19.08 -7.94 9.22
C ARG A 4 18.59 -6.50 9.34
N GLU A 5 17.89 -6.03 8.31
CA GLU A 5 17.22 -4.73 8.36
C GLU A 5 16.28 -4.70 9.59
N SER A 6 16.28 -3.57 10.29
CA SER A 6 15.33 -3.33 11.35
C SER A 6 13.92 -3.18 10.77
N SER A 7 12.90 -3.47 11.59
CA SER A 7 11.50 -3.29 11.17
C SER A 7 11.17 -1.84 10.77
N GLU A 8 11.90 -0.86 11.31
CA GLU A 8 11.74 0.56 10.98
C GLU A 8 12.29 0.88 9.60
N GLU A 9 13.47 0.37 9.24
CA GLU A 9 14.08 0.53 7.92
C GLU A 9 13.18 -0.07 6.83
N VAL A 10 12.68 -1.29 7.06
CA VAL A 10 11.76 -1.97 6.15
C VAL A 10 10.49 -1.14 5.94
N ARG A 11 9.89 -0.61 7.02
CA ARG A 11 8.72 0.28 6.93
C ARG A 11 9.04 1.59 6.19
N ALA A 12 10.21 2.17 6.42
CA ALA A 12 10.64 3.39 5.75
C ALA A 12 10.78 3.16 4.24
N ARG A 13 11.35 2.03 3.82
CA ARG A 13 11.44 1.64 2.40
C ARG A 13 10.06 1.57 1.75
N PHE A 14 9.10 0.87 2.35
CA PHE A 14 7.75 0.77 1.78
C PHE A 14 7.02 2.11 1.74
N ARG A 15 7.24 2.96 2.74
CA ARG A 15 6.74 4.34 2.72
C ARG A 15 7.32 5.12 1.53
N MET A 16 8.62 5.00 1.27
CA MET A 16 9.26 5.67 0.13
C MET A 16 8.76 5.12 -1.21
N LEU A 17 8.54 3.81 -1.32
CA LEU A 17 7.93 3.20 -2.51
C LEU A 17 6.53 3.76 -2.75
N PHE A 18 5.68 3.81 -1.71
CA PHE A 18 4.36 4.43 -1.79
C PHE A 18 4.45 5.89 -2.24
N LEU A 19 5.30 6.72 -1.62
CA LEU A 19 5.39 8.15 -1.93
C LEU A 19 5.80 8.43 -3.38
N ASN A 20 6.58 7.54 -3.99
CA ASN A 20 7.05 7.67 -5.37
C ASN A 20 6.16 6.94 -6.39
N GLU A 21 5.17 6.17 -5.96
CA GLU A 21 4.21 5.55 -6.86
C GLU A 21 3.34 6.62 -7.53
N LEU A 22 3.20 6.52 -8.86
CA LEU A 22 2.38 7.43 -9.65
C LEU A 22 0.91 7.02 -9.56
N ARG A 23 0.04 7.97 -9.24
CA ARG A 23 -1.41 7.74 -9.18
C ARG A 23 -2.18 8.82 -9.92
N PRO A 24 -3.33 8.47 -10.53
CA PRO A 24 -4.16 9.45 -11.21
C PRO A 24 -4.86 10.33 -10.17
N CYS A 25 -4.79 11.64 -10.37
CA CYS A 25 -5.58 12.64 -9.64
C CYS A 25 -6.27 13.58 -10.63
N VAL A 26 -7.42 14.13 -10.23
CA VAL A 26 -8.19 15.09 -11.03
C VAL A 26 -7.98 16.49 -10.48
N PHE A 27 -7.57 17.42 -11.33
CA PHE A 27 -7.42 18.82 -10.94
C PHE A 27 -8.78 19.52 -10.82
N ARG A 28 -9.00 20.23 -9.72
CA ARG A 28 -10.21 21.02 -9.48
C ARG A 28 -10.15 22.39 -10.14
N GLU A 29 -8.95 22.97 -10.15
CA GLU A 29 -8.68 24.32 -10.65
C GLU A 29 -7.42 24.29 -11.52
N ASP A 30 -7.19 25.37 -12.27
CA ASP A 30 -5.96 25.55 -13.03
C ASP A 30 -4.79 25.75 -12.06
N VAL A 31 -3.76 24.90 -12.17
CA VAL A 31 -2.56 24.96 -11.35
C VAL A 31 -1.40 25.39 -12.25
N PRO A 32 -0.72 26.52 -11.94
CA PRO A 32 0.41 26.97 -12.73
C PRO A 32 1.57 25.98 -12.65
N GLU A 33 2.55 26.12 -13.54
CA GLU A 33 3.79 25.35 -13.48
C GLU A 33 4.48 25.57 -12.11
N VAL A 34 4.82 24.48 -11.44
CA VAL A 34 5.53 24.48 -10.16
C VAL A 34 6.92 23.88 -10.36
N ASN A 35 7.94 24.57 -9.84
CA ASN A 35 9.30 24.07 -9.81
C ASN A 35 9.54 23.31 -8.50
N VAL A 36 9.94 22.04 -8.61
CA VAL A 36 10.35 21.22 -7.47
C VAL A 36 11.78 20.74 -7.71
N GLY A 37 12.74 21.41 -7.08
CA GLY A 37 14.16 21.25 -7.40
C GLY A 37 14.41 21.61 -8.87
N ASP A 38 15.07 20.71 -9.60
CA ASP A 38 15.38 20.88 -11.03
C ASP A 38 14.24 20.40 -11.96
N LYS A 39 13.09 19.99 -11.40
CA LYS A 39 11.95 19.48 -12.18
C LYS A 39 10.83 20.51 -12.25
N ARG A 40 10.33 20.73 -13.47
CA ARG A 40 9.11 21.50 -13.73
C ARG A 40 7.93 20.55 -13.79
N ILE A 41 6.86 20.88 -13.08
CA ILE A 41 5.65 20.07 -12.96
C ILE A 41 4.45 20.95 -13.32
N GLY A 42 3.67 20.55 -14.32
CA GLY A 42 2.57 21.34 -14.86
C GLY A 42 2.97 22.17 -16.09
N PRO A 43 2.19 23.21 -16.48
CA PRO A 43 0.92 23.63 -15.87
C PRO A 43 -0.21 22.61 -16.06
N PHE A 44 -1.17 22.59 -15.13
CA PHE A 44 -2.32 21.70 -15.16
C PHE A 44 -3.63 22.48 -15.30
N LYS A 45 -4.60 21.89 -15.99
CA LYS A 45 -5.92 22.50 -16.21
C LYS A 45 -6.98 21.85 -15.35
N ALA A 46 -7.97 22.62 -14.92
CA ALA A 46 -9.15 22.12 -14.25
C ALA A 46 -9.83 21.00 -15.06
N GLY A 47 -10.27 19.94 -14.37
CA GLY A 47 -10.92 18.76 -14.94
C GLY A 47 -9.98 17.75 -15.60
N THR A 48 -8.69 18.05 -15.74
CA THR A 48 -7.72 17.09 -16.30
C THR A 48 -7.33 16.02 -15.28
N THR A 49 -7.06 14.81 -15.77
CA THR A 49 -6.55 13.70 -14.95
C THR A 49 -5.09 13.48 -15.29
N GLU A 50 -4.22 13.54 -14.29
CA GLU A 50 -2.78 13.36 -14.47
C GLU A 50 -2.23 12.35 -13.47
N ASN A 51 -1.15 11.67 -13.85
CA ASN A 51 -0.46 10.73 -12.98
C ASN A 51 0.69 11.43 -12.25
N LEU A 52 0.54 11.63 -10.95
CA LEU A 52 1.55 12.29 -10.11
C LEU A 52 2.05 11.36 -8.99
N PRO A 53 3.27 11.57 -8.47
CA PRO A 53 3.73 10.88 -7.28
C PRO A 53 2.82 11.17 -6.08
N ASN A 54 2.60 10.17 -5.23
CA ASN A 54 1.78 10.34 -4.03
C ASN A 54 2.22 11.49 -3.11
N TRP A 55 3.52 11.76 -2.98
CA TRP A 55 3.99 12.90 -2.19
C TRP A 55 3.47 14.25 -2.74
N ALA A 56 3.38 14.39 -4.06
CA ALA A 56 2.89 15.60 -4.71
C ALA A 56 1.37 15.71 -4.56
N ILE A 57 0.66 14.59 -4.76
CA ILE A 57 -0.79 14.50 -4.57
C ILE A 57 -1.17 14.88 -3.13
N GLU A 58 -0.48 14.36 -2.11
CA GLU A 58 -0.77 14.68 -0.71
C GLU A 58 -0.69 16.20 -0.45
N ILE A 59 0.30 16.89 -1.02
CA ILE A 59 0.45 18.34 -0.89
C ILE A 59 -0.70 19.06 -1.62
N LEU A 60 -0.96 18.72 -2.87
CA LEU A 60 -2.01 19.35 -3.66
C LEU A 60 -3.41 19.12 -3.05
N MET A 61 -3.66 17.95 -2.47
CA MET A 61 -4.89 17.64 -1.75
C MET A 61 -5.03 18.47 -0.47
N ALA A 62 -3.94 18.72 0.27
CA ALA A 62 -3.98 19.57 1.46
C ALA A 62 -4.39 21.02 1.14
N HIS A 63 -4.14 21.46 -0.10
CA HIS A 63 -4.58 22.75 -0.63
C HIS A 63 -5.91 22.67 -1.42
N ALA A 64 -6.61 21.53 -1.39
CA ALA A 64 -7.86 21.30 -2.11
C ALA A 64 -7.78 21.54 -3.64
N LEU A 65 -6.60 21.36 -4.24
CA LEU A 65 -6.36 21.58 -5.68
C LEU A 65 -6.64 20.33 -6.53
N VAL A 66 -6.57 19.14 -5.93
CA VAL A 66 -6.78 17.86 -6.61
C VAL A 66 -7.68 16.94 -5.81
N ASP A 67 -8.40 16.09 -6.52
CA ASP A 67 -9.14 14.96 -5.99
C ASP A 67 -8.55 13.62 -6.40
N LEU A 68 -8.69 12.65 -5.51
CA LEU A 68 -8.51 11.25 -5.83
C LEU A 68 -9.88 10.61 -6.04
N ASP A 69 -9.96 9.71 -7.01
CA ASP A 69 -11.08 8.78 -7.12
C ASP A 69 -11.21 8.01 -5.78
N PRO A 70 -12.37 8.09 -5.08
CA PRO A 70 -12.58 7.39 -3.81
C PRO A 70 -12.33 5.88 -3.88
N LYS A 71 -12.52 5.26 -5.06
CA LYS A 71 -12.18 3.85 -5.28
C LYS A 71 -10.66 3.67 -5.30
N LYS A 72 -9.94 4.56 -5.96
CA LYS A 72 -8.48 4.49 -5.99
C LYS A 72 -7.84 4.86 -4.66
N ALA A 73 -8.59 5.33 -3.66
CA ALA A 73 -8.08 5.65 -2.34
C ALA A 73 -7.88 4.39 -1.48
N TYR A 74 -6.65 4.18 -0.98
CA TYR A 74 -6.26 3.00 -0.21
C TYR A 74 -7.02 2.82 1.11
N ASP A 75 -7.72 3.84 1.60
CA ASP A 75 -8.48 3.84 2.86
C ASP A 75 -9.99 3.68 2.72
N SER A 76 -10.48 3.46 1.49
CA SER A 76 -11.90 3.19 1.26
C SER A 76 -12.31 1.90 1.97
N LEU A 77 -13.24 2.02 2.93
CA LEU A 77 -13.68 0.87 3.73
C LEU A 77 -14.35 -0.18 2.85
N THR A 78 -15.18 0.26 1.89
CA THR A 78 -15.86 -0.61 0.92
C THR A 78 -14.84 -1.43 0.13
N GLU A 79 -13.80 -0.78 -0.37
CA GLU A 79 -12.72 -1.41 -1.13
C GLU A 79 -11.91 -2.42 -0.29
N ILE A 80 -11.65 -2.13 0.98
CA ILE A 80 -10.97 -3.06 1.90
C ILE A 80 -11.87 -4.28 2.16
N GLN A 81 -13.17 -4.05 2.40
CA GLN A 81 -14.15 -5.12 2.62
C GLN A 81 -14.31 -6.01 1.39
N GLU A 82 -14.42 -5.43 0.21
CA GLU A 82 -14.53 -6.18 -1.05
C GLU A 82 -13.32 -7.08 -1.27
N ARG A 83 -12.11 -6.58 -1.00
CA ARG A 83 -10.87 -7.39 -1.09
C ARG A 83 -10.84 -8.49 -0.04
N TYR A 84 -11.26 -8.19 1.20
CA TYR A 84 -11.41 -9.19 2.24
C TYR A 84 -12.39 -10.30 1.83
N ASP A 85 -13.58 -9.95 1.35
CA ASP A 85 -14.58 -10.92 0.91
C ASP A 85 -14.16 -11.71 -0.33
N ALA A 86 -13.43 -11.08 -1.26
CA ALA A 86 -12.86 -11.75 -2.42
C ALA A 86 -11.81 -12.79 -2.02
N GLN A 87 -10.96 -12.47 -1.04
CA GLN A 87 -9.99 -13.40 -0.49
C GLN A 87 -10.67 -14.52 0.31
N ARG A 88 -11.66 -14.19 1.14
CA ARG A 88 -12.43 -15.16 1.95
C ARG A 88 -13.15 -16.20 1.09
N ARG A 89 -13.68 -15.79 -0.06
CA ARG A 89 -14.35 -16.70 -1.00
C ARG A 89 -13.40 -17.72 -1.62
N ASN A 90 -12.12 -17.39 -1.78
CA ASN A 90 -11.12 -18.30 -2.36
C ASN A 90 -9.80 -18.21 -1.58
N PRO A 91 -9.71 -18.77 -0.36
CA PRO A 91 -8.56 -18.58 0.52
C PRO A 91 -7.23 -19.09 -0.07
N HIS A 92 -7.29 -20.08 -0.96
CA HIS A 92 -6.11 -20.68 -1.59
C HIS A 92 -5.56 -19.90 -2.79
N ILE A 93 -6.33 -18.94 -3.32
CA ILE A 93 -5.94 -18.16 -4.50
C ILE A 93 -5.68 -16.72 -4.05
N LEU A 94 -4.44 -16.26 -4.21
CA LEU A 94 -4.11 -14.86 -4.01
C LEU A 94 -4.92 -14.00 -4.99
N LYS A 95 -5.82 -13.19 -4.44
CA LYS A 95 -6.46 -12.10 -5.17
C LYS A 95 -5.47 -10.94 -5.31
N GLU A 96 -5.61 -10.19 -6.38
CA GLU A 96 -4.75 -9.04 -6.64
C GLU A 96 -4.93 -7.98 -5.55
N LEU A 97 -3.80 -7.55 -5.01
CA LEU A 97 -3.71 -6.47 -4.05
C LEU A 97 -2.85 -5.36 -4.66
N PRO A 98 -3.24 -4.08 -4.52
CA PRO A 98 -2.40 -2.97 -4.98
C PRO A 98 -0.99 -3.03 -4.40
N SER A 99 0.00 -2.63 -5.19
CA SER A 99 1.44 -2.60 -4.84
C SER A 99 1.67 -1.98 -3.48
N ALA A 100 1.16 -0.77 -3.26
CA ALA A 100 1.35 -0.02 -2.01
C ALA A 100 0.13 -0.07 -1.08
N PHE A 101 -0.63 -1.17 -1.08
CA PHE A 101 -1.86 -1.28 -0.29
C PHE A 101 -1.64 -0.99 1.21
N TYR A 102 -0.70 -1.70 1.85
CA TYR A 102 -0.48 -1.57 3.29
C TYR A 102 0.15 -0.23 3.66
N SER A 103 1.19 0.19 2.95
CA SER A 103 1.85 1.49 3.13
C SER A 103 0.90 2.67 2.90
N GLY A 104 0.10 2.63 1.83
CA GLY A 104 -0.88 3.66 1.52
C GLY A 104 -1.97 3.77 2.58
N LEU A 105 -2.52 2.63 3.04
CA LEU A 105 -3.48 2.62 4.14
C LEU A 105 -2.85 3.15 5.44
N SER A 106 -1.67 2.66 5.81
CA SER A 106 -0.97 3.08 7.03
C SER A 106 -0.72 4.58 7.03
N ARG A 107 -0.25 5.13 5.91
CA ARG A 107 -0.04 6.56 5.71
C ARG A 107 -1.33 7.35 5.89
N ARG A 108 -2.42 6.89 5.31
CA ARG A 108 -3.71 7.58 5.39
C ARG A 108 -4.30 7.55 6.80
N LEU A 109 -4.21 6.42 7.50
CA LEU A 109 -4.61 6.32 8.90
C LEU A 109 -3.76 7.26 9.79
N GLN A 110 -2.46 7.39 9.53
CA GLN A 110 -1.59 8.34 10.23
C GLN A 110 -1.99 9.80 9.99
N LEU A 111 -2.37 10.17 8.76
CA LEU A 111 -2.83 11.52 8.45
C LEU A 111 -4.12 11.85 9.22
N ILE A 112 -5.12 10.95 9.17
CA ILE A 112 -6.39 11.13 9.90
C ILE A 112 -6.15 11.26 11.41
N GLN A 113 -5.17 10.52 11.95
CA GLN A 113 -4.81 10.58 13.38
C GLN A 113 -4.03 11.84 13.76
N ARG A 114 -3.17 12.37 12.89
CA ARG A 114 -2.41 13.60 13.15
C ARG A 114 -3.29 14.84 13.15
N ASP A 115 -4.33 14.86 12.31
CA ASP A 115 -5.17 16.04 12.13
C ASP A 115 -6.09 16.34 13.33
N LYS A 116 -6.19 15.47 14.36
CA LYS A 116 -7.16 15.67 15.46
C LYS A 116 -6.65 15.24 16.84
N THR A 117 -6.43 16.24 17.70
CA THR A 117 -6.36 16.16 19.18
C THR A 117 -7.72 15.88 19.85
N SER A 118 -8.78 15.62 19.08
CA SER A 118 -10.03 15.01 19.56
C SER A 118 -10.74 14.39 18.36
N LEU A 119 -10.43 13.12 18.06
CA LEU A 119 -11.17 12.35 17.06
C LEU A 119 -12.55 12.05 17.61
N ASP A 120 -13.58 12.54 16.89
CA ASP A 120 -14.97 12.13 17.02
C ASP A 120 -15.06 10.58 17.17
N PRO A 121 -15.84 10.07 18.14
CA PRO A 121 -16.08 8.64 18.30
C PRO A 121 -16.33 7.89 16.99
N GLU A 122 -17.12 8.45 16.06
CA GLU A 122 -17.45 7.78 14.80
C GLU A 122 -16.22 7.58 13.90
N ILE A 123 -15.36 8.59 13.82
CA ILE A 123 -14.12 8.52 13.03
C ILE A 123 -13.17 7.50 13.64
N ARG A 124 -13.09 7.46 14.98
CA ARG A 124 -12.26 6.51 15.72
C ARG A 124 -12.71 5.07 15.47
N ASP A 125 -14.01 4.82 15.50
CA ASP A 125 -14.56 3.49 15.26
C ASP A 125 -14.39 3.07 13.80
N ALA A 126 -14.53 4.00 12.85
CA ALA A 126 -14.21 3.74 11.45
C ALA A 126 -12.73 3.38 11.22
N ILE A 127 -11.79 4.02 11.96
CA ILE A 127 -10.37 3.65 11.91
C ILE A 127 -10.15 2.24 12.44
N LYS A 128 -10.70 1.92 13.63
CA LYS A 128 -10.59 0.58 14.22
C LYS A 128 -11.15 -0.48 13.29
N HIS A 129 -12.27 -0.19 12.64
CA HIS A 129 -12.90 -1.12 11.70
C HIS A 129 -12.00 -1.43 10.50
N ARG A 130 -11.37 -0.40 9.91
CA ARG A 130 -10.38 -0.58 8.83
C ARG A 130 -9.18 -1.42 9.29
N GLN A 131 -8.63 -1.10 10.47
CA GLN A 131 -7.49 -1.83 11.04
C GLN A 131 -7.82 -3.31 11.23
N ARG A 132 -9.00 -3.62 11.74
CA ARG A 132 -9.46 -5.00 11.94
C ARG A 132 -9.56 -5.78 10.63
N PHE A 133 -10.13 -5.19 9.57
CA PHE A 133 -10.20 -5.86 8.28
C PHE A 133 -8.82 -6.12 7.69
N VAL A 134 -7.88 -5.19 7.86
CA VAL A 134 -6.51 -5.34 7.34
C VAL A 134 -5.74 -6.40 8.08
N GLU A 135 -5.90 -6.47 9.40
CA GLU A 135 -5.35 -7.57 10.21
C GLU A 135 -5.90 -8.91 9.72
N MET A 136 -7.23 -9.05 9.63
CA MET A 136 -7.87 -10.28 9.16
C MET A 136 -7.45 -10.66 7.73
N LEU A 137 -7.37 -9.69 6.82
CA LEU A 137 -6.91 -9.89 5.45
C LEU A 137 -5.45 -10.36 5.42
N SER A 138 -4.56 -9.74 6.21
CA SER A 138 -3.15 -10.11 6.28
C SER A 138 -2.96 -11.53 6.82
N GLN A 139 -3.69 -11.91 7.86
CA GLN A 139 -3.65 -13.26 8.43
C GLN A 139 -4.12 -14.30 7.41
N MET A 140 -5.21 -14.00 6.70
CA MET A 140 -5.75 -14.92 5.69
C MET A 140 -4.77 -15.12 4.52
N ARG A 141 -4.08 -14.06 4.10
CA ARG A 141 -3.14 -14.11 2.97
C ARG A 141 -1.81 -14.74 3.35
N LEU A 142 -1.41 -14.71 4.62
CA LEU A 142 -0.14 -15.28 5.12
C LEU A 142 0.02 -16.75 4.71
N THR A 143 -1.02 -17.57 4.85
CA THR A 143 -0.98 -18.99 4.46
C THR A 143 -0.66 -19.16 2.98
N SER A 144 -1.28 -18.36 2.10
CA SER A 144 -1.01 -18.40 0.66
C SER A 144 0.39 -17.90 0.33
N ILE A 145 0.89 -16.87 1.04
CA ILE A 145 2.25 -16.34 0.86
C ILE A 145 3.29 -17.41 1.20
N ILE A 146 3.13 -18.12 2.31
CA ILE A 146 4.01 -19.24 2.71
C ILE A 146 4.01 -20.34 1.64
N GLN A 147 2.83 -20.68 1.10
CA GLN A 147 2.72 -21.67 0.03
C GLN A 147 3.49 -21.24 -1.24
N VAL A 148 3.38 -19.96 -1.62
CA VAL A 148 4.12 -19.41 -2.76
C VAL A 148 5.63 -19.47 -2.51
N ALA A 149 6.09 -19.01 -1.34
CA ALA A 149 7.50 -19.04 -0.96
C ALA A 149 8.08 -20.47 -0.98
N ARG A 150 7.33 -21.46 -0.46
CA ARG A 150 7.74 -22.86 -0.49
C ARG A 150 7.90 -23.41 -1.91
N SER A 151 7.02 -23.00 -2.83
CA SER A 151 6.96 -23.57 -4.19
C SER A 151 8.06 -23.08 -5.14
N GLY A 152 8.82 -22.04 -4.80
CA GLY A 152 9.93 -21.56 -5.65
C GLY A 152 9.47 -20.78 -6.88
N ALA A 153 8.62 -19.77 -6.66
CA ALA A 153 8.24 -18.70 -7.59
C ALA A 153 7.43 -19.07 -8.86
N ASP A 154 6.14 -18.71 -8.81
CA ASP A 154 5.35 -18.33 -9.98
C ASP A 154 5.30 -16.79 -10.03
N GLN A 155 5.90 -16.17 -11.05
CA GLN A 155 5.91 -14.71 -11.20
C GLN A 155 4.50 -14.11 -11.24
N ASP A 156 3.51 -14.85 -11.74
CA ASP A 156 2.13 -14.38 -11.83
C ASP A 156 1.48 -14.30 -10.45
N LYS A 157 1.84 -15.18 -9.50
CA LYS A 157 1.37 -15.10 -8.11
C LYS A 157 2.00 -13.92 -7.37
N ARG A 158 3.29 -13.66 -7.61
CA ARG A 158 4.01 -12.52 -7.02
C ARG A 158 3.44 -11.16 -7.47
N ARG A 159 2.95 -11.06 -8.72
CA ARG A 159 2.29 -9.84 -9.22
C ARG A 159 1.02 -9.47 -8.44
N ARG A 160 0.36 -10.44 -7.81
CA ARG A 160 -0.88 -10.24 -7.03
C ARG A 160 -0.64 -9.84 -5.57
N MET A 161 0.62 -9.72 -5.17
CA MET A 161 1.05 -9.34 -3.83
C MET A 161 1.39 -7.85 -3.78
N SER A 162 1.18 -7.23 -2.62
CA SER A 162 1.75 -5.91 -2.30
C SER A 162 3.28 -5.97 -2.16
N HIS A 163 3.95 -4.81 -2.10
CA HIS A 163 5.39 -4.73 -1.86
C HIS A 163 5.80 -5.40 -0.55
N GLU A 164 5.02 -5.19 0.50
CA GLU A 164 5.24 -5.77 1.82
C GLU A 164 5.13 -7.30 1.79
N GLU A 165 4.16 -7.84 1.06
CA GLU A 165 3.96 -9.29 0.91
C GLU A 165 5.03 -9.95 0.05
N ARG A 166 5.48 -9.29 -1.03
CA ARG A 166 6.58 -9.79 -1.87
C ARG A 166 7.86 -9.90 -1.07
N TRP A 167 8.18 -8.86 -0.31
CA TRP A 167 9.34 -8.87 0.58
C TRP A 167 9.26 -10.02 1.59
N LEU A 168 8.12 -10.21 2.26
CA LEU A 168 7.94 -11.35 3.18
C LEU A 168 8.11 -12.69 2.46
N CYS A 169 7.59 -12.82 1.24
CA CYS A 169 7.74 -14.02 0.42
C CYS A 169 9.22 -14.31 0.12
N ASP A 170 10.00 -13.28 -0.21
CA ASP A 170 11.45 -13.40 -0.48
C ASP A 170 12.22 -13.84 0.77
N GLU A 171 11.94 -13.23 1.93
CA GLU A 171 12.54 -13.62 3.21
C GLU A 171 12.21 -15.06 3.59
N LEU A 172 10.95 -15.47 3.39
CA LEU A 172 10.52 -16.85 3.64
C LEU A 172 11.18 -17.84 2.68
N GLU A 173 11.36 -17.48 1.41
CA GLU A 173 12.01 -18.33 0.43
C GLU A 173 13.46 -18.61 0.81
N ILE A 174 14.21 -17.56 1.21
CA ILE A 174 15.60 -17.68 1.71
C ILE A 174 15.65 -18.55 2.97
N LEU A 175 14.73 -18.34 3.91
CA LEU A 175 14.68 -19.12 5.15
C LEU A 175 14.41 -20.62 4.87
N LEU A 176 13.45 -20.89 3.98
CA LEU A 176 13.04 -22.24 3.63
C LEU A 176 14.08 -22.97 2.76
N SER A 177 14.84 -22.26 1.92
CA SER A 177 15.96 -22.86 1.19
C SER A 177 17.11 -23.18 2.11
N SER A 178 17.51 -22.24 2.97
CA SER A 178 18.61 -22.43 3.94
C SER A 178 18.32 -23.58 4.91
N TRP A 179 17.08 -23.68 5.40
CA TRP A 179 16.69 -24.80 6.25
C TRP A 179 16.72 -26.14 5.51
N ARG A 180 16.29 -26.16 4.24
CA ARG A 180 16.35 -27.39 3.41
C ARG A 180 17.78 -27.87 3.25
N GLU A 181 18.70 -26.98 2.89
CA GLU A 181 20.13 -27.28 2.80
C GLU A 181 20.63 -27.95 4.09
N ILE A 182 20.34 -27.37 5.26
CA ILE A 182 20.77 -27.91 6.57
C ILE A 182 20.24 -29.33 6.85
N VAL A 183 19.07 -29.70 6.35
CA VAL A 183 18.44 -31.01 6.67
C VAL A 183 18.61 -32.06 5.57
N THR A 184 19.00 -31.64 4.35
CA THR A 184 19.21 -32.56 3.22
C THR A 184 20.68 -32.77 2.86
N GLU A 185 21.58 -31.88 3.29
CA GLU A 185 23.04 -32.04 3.23
C GLU A 185 23.60 -32.42 4.60
#